data_AF-W2LS48-F1
#
_entry.id   AF-W2LS48-F1
#
_cell.length_a   1.000
_cell.length_b   1.000
_cell.length_c   1.000
_cell.angle_alpha   90.00
_cell.angle_beta   90.00
_cell.angle_gamma   90.00
#
_symmetry.space_group_name_H-M   'P 1'
#
loop_
_entity.id
_entity.type
_entity.pdbx_description
1 polymer ?
#
loop_
_entity_poly.entity_id
_entity_poly.type
_entity_poly.pdbx_seq_one_letter_code
_entity_poly.pdbx_strand_id
1 'polypeptide(L)'
;MPRSPNIKNLSLSVKLEVVLFLSDMATCGRLPRGAISQVAMHFGCHRNTIYKVWTVRATISTQRLRNHGPPRAHTDGEIKAKIEAAPVHDRTTLRSLAASTGIPRTQLSRCLNEKNVLERITVVPKPLLTAKRCKFGRSFVNERAGNNLIF
;
A
#
# COMPACT_ATOMS: atom_id res chain seq x y z
N MET A 1 -19.69 10.33 -35.19
CA MET A 1 -18.92 11.23 -34.31
C MET A 1 -17.60 10.53 -33.97
N PRO A 2 -16.46 10.96 -34.54
CA PRO A 2 -15.15 10.42 -34.18
C PRO A 2 -14.86 10.69 -32.70
N ARG A 3 -14.18 9.78 -32.02
CA ARG A 3 -13.79 9.98 -30.62
C ARG A 3 -12.63 10.98 -30.60
N SER A 4 -12.79 12.11 -29.92
CA SER A 4 -11.66 12.99 -29.68
C SER A 4 -10.66 12.27 -28.77
N PRO A 5 -9.40 12.07 -29.20
CA PRO A 5 -8.38 11.47 -28.34
C PRO A 5 -8.09 12.41 -27.16
N ASN A 6 -7.78 11.83 -25.99
CA ASN A 6 -7.32 12.55 -24.79
C ASN A 6 -8.36 13.42 -24.05
N ILE A 7 -9.63 13.01 -24.00
CA ILE A 7 -10.60 13.64 -23.07
C ILE A 7 -10.35 13.13 -21.65
N LYS A 8 -10.05 14.05 -20.72
CA LYS A 8 -9.96 13.75 -19.28
C LYS A 8 -11.29 13.19 -18.78
N ASN A 9 -11.25 12.17 -17.93
CA ASN A 9 -12.46 11.63 -17.30
C ASN A 9 -13.23 12.75 -16.57
N LEU A 10 -14.58 12.71 -16.60
CA LEU A 10 -15.40 13.66 -15.84
C LEU A 10 -15.01 13.63 -14.36
N SER A 11 -14.95 14.80 -13.73
CA SER A 11 -14.76 14.92 -12.29
C SER A 11 -15.93 14.29 -11.53
N LEU A 12 -15.72 13.97 -10.24
CA LEU A 12 -16.77 13.40 -9.40
C LEU A 12 -17.98 14.34 -9.28
N SER A 13 -17.75 15.65 -9.13
CA SER A 13 -18.81 16.65 -9.05
C SER A 13 -19.74 16.62 -10.26
N VAL A 14 -19.18 16.67 -11.48
CA VAL A 14 -19.96 16.66 -12.71
C VAL A 14 -20.68 15.32 -12.89
N LYS A 15 -20.09 14.20 -12.47
CA LYS A 15 -20.79 12.90 -12.48
C LYS A 15 -22.01 12.89 -11.56
N LEU A 16 -21.92 13.51 -10.39
CA LEU A 16 -23.05 13.62 -9.46
C LEU A 16 -24.15 14.53 -10.02
N GLU A 17 -23.78 15.67 -10.62
CA GLU A 17 -24.73 16.55 -11.32
C GLU A 17 -25.47 15.80 -12.43
N VAL A 18 -24.75 15.05 -13.27
CA VAL A 18 -25.36 14.21 -14.31
C VAL A 18 -26.37 13.23 -13.72
N VAL A 19 -26.08 12.60 -12.58
CA VAL A 19 -27.02 11.68 -11.93
C VAL A 19 -28.24 12.40 -11.37
N LEU A 20 -28.08 13.59 -10.80
CA LEU A 20 -29.20 14.39 -10.31
C LEU A 20 -30.13 14.80 -11.47
N PHE A 21 -29.56 15.32 -12.56
CA PHE A 21 -30.31 15.67 -13.78
C PHE A 21 -31.07 14.47 -14.37
N LEU A 22 -30.42 13.30 -14.44
CA LEU A 22 -31.06 12.08 -14.95
C LEU A 22 -32.12 11.53 -14.00
N SER A 23 -31.95 11.70 -12.69
CA SER A 23 -32.92 11.24 -11.70
C SER A 23 -34.18 12.09 -11.71
N ASP A 24 -34.04 13.39 -11.95
CA ASP A 24 -35.17 14.32 -12.10
C ASP A 24 -36.05 13.98 -13.33
N MET A 25 -35.42 13.59 -14.44
CA MET A 25 -36.14 13.15 -15.64
C MET A 25 -36.66 11.70 -15.57
N ALA A 26 -36.22 10.91 -14.57
CA ALA A 26 -36.57 9.50 -14.50
C ALA A 26 -37.94 9.30 -13.86
N THR A 27 -38.83 8.60 -14.56
CA THR A 27 -40.12 8.18 -14.01
C THR A 27 -40.02 6.73 -13.53
N CYS A 28 -40.31 6.49 -12.25
CA CYS A 28 -40.21 5.17 -11.62
C CYS A 28 -38.84 4.48 -11.83
N GLY A 29 -37.75 5.27 -11.84
CA GLY A 29 -36.39 4.76 -12.05
C GLY A 29 -36.06 4.38 -13.50
N ARG A 30 -36.93 4.67 -14.47
CA ARG A 30 -36.69 4.49 -15.90
C ARG A 30 -36.47 5.83 -16.58
N LEU A 31 -35.48 5.88 -17.46
CA LEU A 31 -35.19 7.07 -18.26
C LEU A 31 -36.06 7.11 -19.52
N PRO A 32 -36.60 8.28 -19.89
CA PRO A 32 -37.30 8.44 -21.15
C PRO A 32 -36.34 8.28 -22.34
N ARG A 33 -36.89 7.88 -23.49
CA ARG A 33 -36.12 7.69 -24.71
C ARG A 33 -35.42 9.01 -25.09
N GLY A 34 -34.11 8.95 -25.30
CA GLY A 34 -33.33 10.12 -25.71
C GLY A 34 -32.77 10.97 -24.55
N ALA A 35 -33.20 10.77 -23.30
CA ALA A 35 -32.72 11.53 -22.14
C ALA A 35 -31.18 11.54 -22.02
N ILE A 36 -30.56 10.38 -22.25
CA ILE A 36 -29.09 10.25 -22.23
C ILE A 36 -28.42 11.13 -23.31
N SER A 37 -29.03 11.22 -24.49
CA SER A 37 -28.47 12.03 -25.59
C SER A 37 -28.66 13.52 -25.33
N GLN A 38 -29.79 13.91 -24.75
CA GLN A 38 -30.07 15.28 -24.33
C GLN A 38 -29.08 15.75 -23.25
N VAL A 39 -28.88 14.94 -22.20
CA VAL A 39 -27.89 15.24 -21.14
C VAL A 39 -26.47 15.23 -21.70
N ALA A 40 -26.15 14.33 -22.63
CA ALA A 40 -24.85 14.32 -23.28
C ALA A 40 -24.56 15.62 -24.04
N MET A 41 -25.56 16.18 -24.73
CA MET A 41 -25.45 17.50 -25.36
C MET A 41 -25.27 18.62 -24.34
N HIS A 42 -26.04 18.61 -23.25
CA HIS A 42 -25.95 19.60 -22.17
C HIS A 42 -24.56 19.64 -21.53
N PHE A 43 -23.96 18.47 -21.25
CA PHE A 43 -22.63 18.35 -20.64
C PHE A 43 -21.48 18.28 -21.67
N GLY A 44 -21.76 18.46 -22.96
CA GLY A 44 -20.74 18.47 -24.02
C GLY A 44 -19.91 17.19 -24.13
N CYS A 45 -20.51 16.02 -23.83
CA CYS A 45 -19.79 14.75 -23.81
C CYS A 45 -20.49 13.67 -24.65
N HIS A 46 -19.82 12.54 -24.86
CA HIS A 46 -20.40 11.45 -25.64
C HIS A 46 -21.50 10.73 -24.85
N ARG A 47 -22.60 10.34 -25.50
CA ARG A 47 -23.74 9.64 -24.87
C ARG A 47 -23.35 8.41 -24.04
N ASN A 48 -22.35 7.65 -24.49
CA ASN A 48 -21.85 6.47 -23.75
C ASN A 48 -21.22 6.84 -22.40
N THR A 49 -20.67 8.04 -22.26
CA THR A 49 -20.10 8.51 -21.00
C THR A 49 -21.20 8.75 -19.97
N ILE A 50 -22.27 9.44 -20.37
CA ILE A 50 -23.48 9.63 -19.56
C ILE A 50 -24.14 8.29 -19.23
N TYR A 51 -24.28 7.40 -20.21
CA TYR A 51 -24.80 6.04 -19.98
C TYR A 51 -23.98 5.29 -18.92
N LYS A 52 -22.65 5.29 -19.02
CA LYS A 52 -21.78 4.65 -18.02
C LYS A 52 -22.01 5.23 -16.63
N VAL A 53 -22.03 6.56 -16.51
CA VAL A 53 -22.33 7.26 -15.25
C VAL A 53 -23.67 6.80 -14.67
N TRP A 54 -24.73 6.75 -15.48
CA TRP A 54 -26.05 6.28 -15.03
C TRP A 54 -26.06 4.82 -14.57
N THR A 55 -25.32 3.94 -15.26
CA THR A 55 -25.24 2.52 -14.88
C THR A 55 -24.55 2.30 -13.53
N VAL A 56 -23.50 3.08 -13.22
CA VAL A 56 -22.74 2.97 -11.97
C VAL A 56 -23.23 3.91 -10.87
N ARG A 57 -24.40 4.54 -11.02
CA ARG A 57 -24.88 5.63 -10.15
C ARG A 57 -24.86 5.33 -8.65
N ALA A 58 -25.13 4.08 -8.27
CA ALA A 58 -25.10 3.64 -6.87
C ALA A 58 -23.70 3.65 -6.25
N THR A 59 -22.64 3.55 -7.06
CA THR A 59 -21.24 3.43 -6.62
C THR A 59 -20.36 4.58 -7.10
N ILE A 60 -20.93 5.64 -7.69
CA ILE A 60 -20.15 6.78 -8.22
C ILE A 60 -19.24 7.42 -7.16
N SER A 61 -19.71 7.56 -5.93
CA SER A 61 -18.94 8.17 -4.82
C SER A 61 -17.82 7.27 -4.33
N THR A 62 -18.01 5.94 -4.37
CA THR A 62 -17.03 4.95 -3.92
C THR A 62 -16.07 4.52 -5.03
N GLN A 63 -16.40 4.81 -6.29
CA GLN A 63 -15.57 4.52 -7.44
C GLN A 63 -14.35 5.44 -7.48
N ARG A 64 -13.33 5.06 -6.71
CA ARG A 64 -12.03 5.71 -6.68
C ARG A 64 -11.49 5.80 -8.11
N LEU A 65 -11.11 7.01 -8.54
CA LEU A 65 -10.55 7.28 -9.87
C LEU A 65 -9.18 6.58 -9.97
N ARG A 66 -9.19 5.31 -10.38
CA ARG A 66 -8.05 4.43 -10.21
C ARG A 66 -7.16 4.44 -11.44
N ASN A 67 -6.22 5.39 -11.46
CA ASN A 67 -4.89 5.13 -12.02
C ASN A 67 -4.01 4.63 -10.88
N HIS A 68 -4.23 3.40 -10.42
CA HIS A 68 -3.20 2.76 -9.64
C HIS A 68 -2.13 2.34 -10.63
N GLY A 69 -0.88 2.74 -10.37
CA GLY A 69 0.26 2.18 -11.06
C GLY A 69 0.31 0.66 -10.90
N PRO A 70 1.29 0.00 -11.52
CA PRO A 70 1.47 -1.44 -11.40
C PRO A 70 1.41 -1.90 -9.93
N PRO A 71 0.78 -3.06 -9.65
CA PRO A 71 0.76 -3.60 -8.30
C PRO A 71 2.20 -3.81 -7.79
N ARG A 72 2.37 -3.72 -6.46
CA ARG A 72 3.68 -3.95 -5.84
C ARG A 72 4.09 -5.40 -6.05
N ALA A 73 5.37 -5.61 -6.36
CA ALA A 73 5.94 -6.95 -6.59
C ALA A 73 6.01 -7.80 -5.30
N HIS A 74 6.13 -7.17 -4.14
CA HIS A 74 6.08 -7.84 -2.85
C HIS A 74 5.10 -7.14 -1.91
N THR A 75 4.34 -7.95 -1.18
CA THR A 75 3.52 -7.47 -0.06
C THR A 75 4.39 -7.19 1.16
N ASP A 76 3.92 -6.32 2.07
CA ASP A 76 4.67 -5.95 3.27
C ASP A 76 4.98 -7.19 4.15
N GLY A 77 4.09 -8.18 4.17
CA GLY A 77 4.29 -9.46 4.85
C GLY A 77 5.38 -10.33 4.22
N GLU A 78 5.42 -10.43 2.89
CA GLU A 78 6.49 -11.16 2.18
C GLU A 78 7.87 -10.54 2.41
N ILE A 79 7.94 -9.20 2.39
CA ILE A 79 9.17 -8.47 2.66
C ILE A 79 9.67 -8.80 4.07
N LYS A 80 8.78 -8.78 5.06
CA LYS A 80 9.12 -9.11 6.45
C LYS A 80 9.66 -10.53 6.57
N ALA A 81 8.97 -11.52 5.98
CA ALA A 81 9.40 -12.92 6.02
C ALA A 81 10.78 -13.11 5.37
N LYS A 82 11.05 -12.47 4.23
CA LYS A 82 12.36 -12.52 3.57
C LYS A 82 13.48 -11.90 4.43
N ILE A 83 13.20 -10.78 5.08
CA ILE A 83 14.17 -10.12 5.97
C ILE A 83 14.46 -10.98 7.21
N GLU A 84 13.43 -11.62 7.77
CA GLU A 84 13.58 -12.53 8.91
C GLU A 84 14.34 -13.82 8.55
N ALA A 85 14.25 -14.27 7.30
CA ALA A 85 15.05 -15.40 6.79
C ALA A 85 16.51 -15.03 6.49
N ALA A 86 16.81 -13.75 6.17
CA ALA A 86 18.17 -13.31 5.85
C ALA A 86 19.11 -13.40 7.06
N PRO A 87 20.40 -13.76 6.92
CA PRO A 87 21.35 -13.78 8.03
C PRO A 87 21.49 -12.42 8.73
N VAL A 88 21.66 -12.42 10.06
CA VAL A 88 21.69 -11.18 10.87
C VAL A 88 22.77 -10.19 10.40
N HIS A 89 23.92 -10.69 9.97
CA HIS A 89 25.03 -9.85 9.48
C HIS A 89 24.69 -9.10 8.18
N ASP A 90 23.81 -9.66 7.34
CA ASP A 90 23.38 -9.04 6.09
C ASP A 90 22.28 -7.98 6.27
N ARG A 91 21.61 -7.96 7.43
CA ARG A 91 20.53 -7.01 7.77
C ARG A 91 21.03 -5.59 8.11
N THR A 92 22.32 -5.34 7.97
CA THR A 92 22.97 -4.08 8.39
C THR A 92 22.81 -2.95 7.38
N THR A 93 23.02 -3.24 6.09
CA THR A 93 22.92 -2.23 5.03
C THR A 93 21.85 -2.61 4.02
N LEU A 94 21.21 -1.61 3.41
CA LEU A 94 20.24 -1.88 2.34
C LEU A 94 20.88 -2.59 1.13
N ARG A 95 22.21 -2.49 0.95
CA ARG A 95 22.92 -3.16 -0.15
C ARG A 95 23.13 -4.64 0.15
N SER A 96 23.62 -4.98 1.35
CA SER A 96 23.76 -6.39 1.79
C SER A 96 22.40 -7.08 1.89
N LEU A 97 21.39 -6.38 2.43
CA LEU A 97 20.05 -6.92 2.56
C LEU A 97 19.39 -7.19 1.20
N ALA A 98 19.60 -6.30 0.22
CA ALA A 98 19.11 -6.52 -1.14
C ALA A 98 19.75 -7.75 -1.80
N ALA A 99 21.07 -7.94 -1.62
CA ALA A 99 21.78 -9.10 -2.15
C ALA A 99 21.29 -10.40 -1.51
N SER A 100 21.02 -10.39 -0.20
CA SER A 100 20.58 -11.56 0.56
C SER A 100 19.10 -11.93 0.30
N THR A 101 18.22 -10.94 0.17
CA THR A 101 16.76 -11.15 0.04
C THR A 101 16.23 -11.15 -1.40
N GLY A 102 17.04 -10.69 -2.36
CA GLY A 102 16.63 -10.44 -3.74
C GLY A 102 15.65 -9.27 -3.90
N ILE A 103 15.39 -8.50 -2.83
CA ILE A 103 14.49 -7.35 -2.87
C ILE A 103 15.26 -6.12 -3.37
N PRO A 104 14.71 -5.35 -4.34
CA PRO A 104 15.36 -4.14 -4.82
C PRO A 104 15.66 -3.13 -3.69
N ARG A 105 16.85 -2.53 -3.72
CA ARG A 105 17.27 -1.52 -2.73
C ARG A 105 16.29 -0.34 -2.62
N THR A 106 15.66 0.05 -3.72
CA THR A 106 14.66 1.13 -3.76
C THR A 106 13.42 0.78 -2.92
N GLN A 107 12.97 -0.47 -2.98
CA GLN A 107 11.84 -0.97 -2.20
C GLN A 107 12.20 -1.02 -0.72
N LEU A 108 13.38 -1.52 -0.36
CA LEU A 108 13.85 -1.53 1.03
C LEU A 108 14.02 -0.11 1.60
N SER A 109 14.55 0.83 0.81
CA SER A 109 14.66 2.24 1.22
C SER A 109 13.30 2.89 1.44
N ARG A 110 12.31 2.56 0.60
CA ARG A 110 10.93 3.02 0.79
C ARG A 110 10.33 2.45 2.07
N CYS A 111 10.49 1.15 2.33
CA CYS A 111 10.03 0.52 3.57
C CYS A 111 10.63 1.19 4.81
N LEU A 112 11.91 1.57 4.75
CA LEU A 112 12.59 2.30 5.82
C LEU A 112 12.03 3.72 6.03
N ASN A 113 11.67 4.42 4.95
CA ASN A 113 11.09 5.76 5.00
C ASN A 113 9.63 5.74 5.48
N GLU A 114 8.84 4.75 5.03
CA GLU A 114 7.44 4.55 5.40
C GLU A 114 7.29 3.93 6.81
N LYS A 115 8.39 3.42 7.40
CA LYS A 115 8.43 2.75 8.73
C LYS A 115 7.39 1.64 8.88
N ASN A 116 7.12 0.90 7.81
CA ASN A 116 6.12 -0.17 7.81
C ASN A 116 6.73 -1.53 8.20
N VAL A 117 7.86 -1.89 7.58
CA VAL A 117 8.50 -3.21 7.73
C VAL A 117 9.90 -3.12 8.31
N LEU A 118 10.59 -2.00 8.08
CA LEU A 118 11.96 -1.77 8.52
C LEU A 118 12.05 -0.49 9.33
N GLU A 119 12.76 -0.57 10.45
CA GLU A 119 13.09 0.60 11.27
C GLU A 119 14.58 0.68 11.48
N ARG A 120 15.12 1.91 11.42
CA ARG A 120 16.50 2.17 11.76
C ARG A 120 16.63 2.18 13.28
N ILE A 121 17.23 1.14 13.83
CA ILE A 121 17.56 1.08 15.25
C ILE A 121 19.05 1.40 15.40
N THR A 122 19.35 2.44 16.16
CA THR A 122 20.71 2.75 16.61
C THR A 122 20.87 2.24 18.03
N VAL A 123 21.51 1.09 18.19
CA VAL A 123 21.92 0.58 19.50
C VAL A 123 23.39 0.90 19.67
N VAL A 124 23.75 1.61 20.74
CA VAL A 124 25.15 1.71 21.16
C VAL A 124 25.45 0.43 21.95
N PRO A 125 26.26 -0.51 21.43
CA PRO A 125 26.64 -1.66 22.22
C PRO A 125 27.36 -1.14 23.47
N LYS A 126 26.85 -1.51 24.66
CA LYS A 126 27.59 -1.33 25.91
C LYS A 126 28.97 -1.96 25.74
N PRO A 127 30.02 -1.36 26.32
CA PRO A 127 31.41 -1.55 25.92
C PRO A 127 31.77 -3.02 25.71
N LEU A 128 32.49 -3.29 24.62
CA LEU A 128 32.88 -4.61 24.13
C LEU A 128 33.21 -5.58 25.27
N LEU A 129 32.65 -6.79 25.18
CA LEU A 129 32.95 -7.89 26.10
C LEU A 129 34.45 -8.19 26.07
N THR A 130 35.18 -7.62 27.02
CA THR A 130 36.59 -7.95 27.25
C THR A 130 36.67 -9.36 27.85
N ALA A 131 37.77 -10.08 27.62
CA ALA A 131 38.00 -11.40 28.21
C ALA A 131 37.74 -11.43 29.74
N LYS A 132 38.11 -10.35 30.44
CA LYS A 132 37.82 -10.16 31.87
C LYS A 132 36.32 -10.17 32.20
N ARG A 133 35.49 -9.50 31.40
CA ARG A 133 34.03 -9.46 31.56
C ARG A 133 33.38 -10.80 31.22
N CYS A 134 33.88 -11.51 30.20
CA CYS A 134 33.43 -12.87 29.89
C CYS A 134 33.70 -13.83 31.06
N LYS A 135 34.90 -13.75 31.65
CA LYS A 135 35.28 -14.58 32.80
C LYS A 135 34.41 -14.27 34.03
N PHE A 136 34.17 -12.98 34.32
CA PHE A 136 33.29 -12.53 35.39
C PHE A 136 31.83 -12.97 35.19
N GLY A 137 31.28 -12.89 33.97
CA GLY A 137 29.92 -13.38 33.72
C GLY A 137 29.78 -14.90 33.89
N ARG A 138 30.80 -15.66 33.49
CA ARG A 138 30.80 -17.13 33.60
C ARG A 138 30.93 -17.64 35.04
N SER A 139 31.56 -16.90 35.96
CA SER A 139 31.68 -17.34 37.36
C SER A 139 30.32 -17.50 38.05
N PHE A 140 29.36 -16.61 37.78
CA PHE A 140 28.00 -16.69 38.35
C PHE A 140 27.16 -17.86 37.79
N VAL A 141 27.49 -18.36 36.60
CA VAL A 141 26.78 -19.51 36.00
C VAL A 141 27.24 -20.81 36.64
N ASN A 142 28.52 -20.93 36.96
CA ASN A 142 29.08 -22.11 37.62
C ASN A 142 28.70 -22.20 39.10
N GLU A 143 28.55 -21.08 39.81
CA GLU A 143 28.13 -21.06 41.22
C GLU A 143 26.67 -21.51 41.43
N ARG A 144 25.77 -21.20 40.48
CA ARG A 144 24.36 -21.65 40.54
C ARG A 144 24.17 -23.15 40.31
N ALA A 145 25.10 -23.81 39.62
CA ALA A 145 25.06 -25.26 39.43
C ALA A 145 25.46 -26.04 40.70
N GLY A 146 26.16 -25.39 41.66
CA GLY A 146 26.60 -26.02 42.92
C GLY A 146 25.61 -25.94 44.08
N ASN A 147 24.58 -25.08 44.00
CA ASN A 147 23.67 -24.78 45.13
C ASN A 147 22.24 -25.33 44.98
N ASN A 148 22.02 -26.33 44.10
CA ASN A 148 20.69 -26.93 43.87
C ASN A 148 20.63 -28.41 44.30
N LEU A 149 21.20 -28.73 45.48
CA LEU A 149 21.04 -30.01 46.17
C LEU A 149 20.90 -29.75 47.68
N ILE A 150 19.70 -29.38 48.11
CA ILE A 150 19.25 -29.57 49.50
C ILE A 150 17.83 -30.15 49.40
N PHE A 151 17.67 -31.35 49.97
CA PHE A 151 16.42 -32.08 50.19
C PHE A 151 15.46 -31.30 51.10
#